data_AF-A0A1V6U2U7-F1
#
_entry.id   AF-A0A1V6U2U7-F1
#
_cell.length_a   1.000
_cell.length_b   1.000
_cell.length_c   1.000
_cell.angle_alpha   90.00
_cell.angle_beta   90.00
_cell.angle_gamma   90.00
#
_symmetry.space_group_name_H-M   'P 1'
#
loop_
_entity.id
_entity.type
_entity.pdbx_description
1 polymer ?
#
loop_
_entity_poly.entity_id
_entity_poly.type
_entity_poly.pdbx_seq_one_letter_code
_entity_poly.pdbx_strand_id
1 'polypeptide(L)'
;MPARRNPPVTAEGLLHDLSIQMEHFLRFLEVDLSPAIAEAGTTSEFPSLVDFISQGASSRSWILRLQTIFQWSSLALEEEEWLRTQGLDRPHPGSKVRGVWSMPSFLRHLGRSDDHNARSALHQGRKLRRFEIKFGEGIAIMLAPVLPTFRRLPLIEEAKAIELLRASHIDILDNAQRLLHFKSKYQALVVTHVLSYFSRLTQSFV
;
A
#
# COMPACT_ATOMS: atom_id res chain seq x y z
N MET A 1 30.69 18.19 6.53
CA MET A 1 30.35 16.77 6.28
C MET A 1 29.40 16.72 5.11
N PRO A 2 29.77 16.18 3.93
CA PRO A 2 28.79 15.97 2.87
C PRO A 2 27.77 14.93 3.36
N ALA A 3 26.48 15.18 3.15
CA ALA A 3 25.43 14.23 3.48
C ALA A 3 25.73 12.90 2.78
N ARG A 4 25.85 11.80 3.53
CA ARG A 4 25.91 10.44 2.97
C ARG A 4 24.68 10.26 2.08
N ARG A 5 24.85 10.39 0.76
CA ARG A 5 23.80 10.04 -0.20
C ARG A 5 23.62 8.55 -0.06
N ASN A 6 22.47 8.14 0.47
CA ASN A 6 22.08 6.74 0.47
C ASN A 6 22.22 6.18 -0.95
N PRO A 7 22.69 4.93 -1.11
CA PRO A 7 22.84 4.34 -2.43
C PRO A 7 21.52 4.39 -3.19
N PRO A 8 21.58 4.53 -4.53
CA PRO A 8 20.38 4.51 -5.36
C PRO A 8 19.66 3.18 -5.19
N VAL A 9 18.34 3.23 -5.06
CA VAL A 9 17.52 2.03 -4.98
C VAL A 9 17.33 1.47 -6.38
N THR A 10 17.65 0.19 -6.57
CA THR A 10 17.49 -0.53 -7.82
C THR A 10 16.37 -1.54 -7.75
N ALA A 11 15.85 -1.95 -8.91
CA ALA A 11 14.88 -3.02 -9.04
C ALA A 11 15.42 -4.33 -8.46
N GLU A 12 16.67 -4.69 -8.79
CA GLU A 12 17.30 -5.91 -8.27
C GLU A 12 17.41 -5.87 -6.74
N GLY A 13 17.81 -4.74 -6.17
CA GLY A 13 17.88 -4.57 -4.72
C GLY A 13 16.51 -4.72 -4.06
N LEU A 14 15.47 -4.12 -4.66
CA LEU A 14 14.09 -4.27 -4.19
C LEU A 14 13.65 -5.74 -4.18
N LEU A 15 13.87 -6.46 -5.29
CA LEU A 15 13.45 -7.86 -5.43
C LEU A 15 14.28 -8.79 -4.53
N HIS A 16 15.57 -8.51 -4.36
CA HIS A 16 16.43 -9.21 -3.42
C HIS A 16 15.92 -9.04 -1.98
N ASP A 17 15.68 -7.81 -1.53
CA ASP A 17 15.11 -7.53 -0.20
C ASP A 17 13.74 -8.20 -0.03
N LEU A 18 12.93 -8.19 -1.08
CA LEU A 18 11.63 -8.83 -1.11
C LEU A 18 11.76 -10.34 -0.89
N SER A 19 12.67 -11.00 -1.60
CA SER A 19 12.91 -12.44 -1.48
C SER A 19 13.33 -12.85 -0.06
N ILE A 20 14.14 -12.02 0.62
CA ILE A 20 14.61 -12.28 2.00
C ILE A 20 13.46 -12.19 3.00
N GLN A 21 12.56 -11.20 2.82
CA GLN A 21 11.50 -10.95 3.80
C GLN A 21 10.19 -11.66 3.49
N MET A 22 10.01 -12.21 2.28
CA MET A 22 8.73 -12.75 1.84
C MET A 22 8.23 -13.87 2.74
N GLU A 23 9.08 -14.85 3.06
CA GLU A 23 8.68 -16.00 3.88
C GLU A 23 8.21 -15.56 5.27
N HIS A 24 8.98 -14.69 5.93
CA HIS A 24 8.64 -14.15 7.24
C HIS A 24 7.33 -13.37 7.22
N PHE A 25 7.13 -12.58 6.16
CA PHE A 25 5.92 -11.80 6.00
C PHE A 25 4.69 -12.66 5.71
N LEU A 26 4.81 -13.68 4.85
CA LEU A 26 3.72 -14.62 4.57
C LEU A 26 3.34 -15.40 5.84
N ARG A 27 4.31 -15.88 6.62
CA ARG A 27 4.04 -16.51 7.92
C ARG A 27 3.28 -15.56 8.86
N PHE A 28 3.68 -14.30 8.93
CA PHE A 28 2.93 -13.31 9.71
C PHE A 28 1.50 -13.12 9.22
N LEU A 29 1.27 -13.05 7.91
CA LEU A 29 -0.08 -12.93 7.38
C LEU A 29 -0.94 -14.15 7.70
N GLU A 30 -0.38 -15.36 7.60
CA GLU A 30 -1.11 -16.61 7.73
C GLU A 30 -1.31 -17.04 9.19
N VAL A 31 -0.28 -16.93 10.01
CA VAL A 31 -0.24 -17.48 11.39
C VAL A 31 -0.68 -16.45 12.40
N ASP A 32 -0.32 -15.18 12.19
CA ASP A 32 -0.53 -14.15 13.19
C ASP A 32 -1.79 -13.33 12.82
N LEU A 33 -1.80 -12.74 11.62
CA LEU A 33 -2.78 -11.72 11.27
C LEU A 33 -4.13 -12.28 10.77
N SER A 34 -4.14 -13.35 9.97
CA SER A 34 -5.40 -13.95 9.47
C SER A 34 -6.28 -14.55 10.57
N PRO A 35 -5.73 -15.26 11.58
CA PRO A 35 -6.52 -15.74 12.70
C PRO A 35 -7.06 -14.59 13.56
N ALA A 36 -6.23 -13.57 13.84
CA ALA A 36 -6.67 -12.39 14.58
C ALA A 36 -7.84 -11.67 13.89
N ILE A 37 -7.82 -11.58 12.54
CA ILE A 37 -8.93 -11.07 11.72
C ILE A 37 -10.18 -11.95 11.87
N ALA A 38 -10.04 -13.27 11.84
CA ALA A 38 -11.16 -14.19 11.94
C ALA A 38 -11.84 -14.12 13.33
N GLU A 39 -11.05 -14.09 14.40
CA GLU A 39 -11.55 -13.95 15.78
C GLU A 39 -12.29 -12.61 15.96
N ALA A 40 -11.69 -11.51 15.50
CA ALA A 40 -12.25 -10.18 15.57
C ALA A 40 -13.61 -10.02 14.86
N GLY A 41 -13.88 -10.83 13.83
CA GLY A 41 -15.18 -10.86 13.14
C GLY A 41 -16.27 -11.62 13.90
N THR A 42 -15.93 -12.38 14.95
CA THR A 42 -16.84 -13.27 15.68
C THR A 42 -17.20 -12.78 17.09
N THR A 43 -16.34 -12.00 17.73
CA THR A 43 -16.56 -11.46 19.08
C THR A 43 -16.86 -9.96 19.05
N SER A 44 -17.90 -9.52 19.76
CA SER A 44 -18.24 -8.09 19.91
C SER A 44 -17.23 -7.29 20.75
N GLU A 45 -16.32 -7.98 21.42
CA GLU A 45 -15.24 -7.39 22.21
C GLU A 45 -13.93 -7.49 21.43
N PHE A 46 -13.39 -6.33 21.08
CA PHE A 46 -12.19 -6.15 20.25
C PHE A 46 -10.85 -5.93 21.02
N PRO A 47 -10.57 -6.51 22.21
CA PRO A 47 -9.23 -6.43 22.81
C PRO A 47 -8.11 -7.04 21.95
N SER A 48 -8.41 -8.09 21.18
CA SER A 48 -7.36 -8.99 20.63
C SER A 48 -6.46 -8.36 19.56
N LEU A 49 -6.96 -7.46 18.71
CA LEU A 49 -6.11 -6.83 17.68
C LEU A 49 -5.10 -5.83 18.30
N VAL A 50 -5.49 -5.16 19.39
CA VAL A 50 -4.63 -4.22 20.11
C VAL A 50 -3.54 -4.97 20.87
N ASP A 51 -3.91 -6.08 21.51
CA ASP A 51 -2.95 -6.97 22.18
C ASP A 51 -1.99 -7.59 21.15
N PHE A 52 -2.51 -7.99 19.99
CA PHE A 52 -1.73 -8.50 18.87
C PHE A 52 -0.72 -7.49 18.30
N ILE A 53 -1.12 -6.21 18.14
CA ILE A 53 -0.19 -5.12 17.76
C ILE A 53 0.90 -4.91 18.83
N SER A 54 0.60 -5.24 20.08
CA SER A 54 1.49 -5.07 21.24
C SER A 54 2.46 -6.23 21.44
N GLN A 55 2.23 -7.39 20.81
CA GLN A 55 3.04 -8.61 20.98
C GLN A 55 4.44 -8.57 20.32
N GLY A 56 4.74 -7.58 19.45
CA GLY A 56 6.08 -7.47 18.86
C GLY A 56 6.32 -6.26 17.96
N ALA A 57 7.55 -5.74 17.97
CA ALA A 57 7.95 -4.58 17.17
C ALA A 57 7.89 -4.83 15.65
N SER A 58 8.15 -6.06 15.20
CA SER A 58 8.04 -6.49 13.80
C SER A 58 6.60 -6.47 13.30
N SER A 59 5.68 -7.07 14.07
CA SER A 59 4.24 -7.13 13.77
C SER A 59 3.64 -5.73 13.65
N ARG A 60 3.94 -4.84 14.59
CA ARG A 60 3.52 -3.42 14.52
C ARG A 60 4.03 -2.74 13.25
N SER A 61 5.28 -3.00 12.87
CA SER A 61 5.86 -2.39 11.66
C SER A 61 5.16 -2.86 10.38
N TRP A 62 4.84 -4.15 10.27
CA TRP A 62 4.14 -4.69 9.10
C TRP A 62 2.69 -4.22 9.03
N ILE A 63 1.99 -4.14 10.17
CA ILE A 63 0.62 -3.59 10.24
C ILE A 63 0.61 -2.13 9.75
N LEU A 64 1.53 -1.29 10.22
CA LEU A 64 1.63 0.10 9.78
C LEU A 64 1.90 0.20 8.27
N ARG A 65 2.74 -0.69 7.72
CA ARG A 65 3.02 -0.72 6.28
C ARG A 65 1.81 -1.18 5.47
N LEU A 66 1.07 -2.18 5.94
CA LEU A 66 -0.20 -2.61 5.33
C LEU A 66 -1.22 -1.48 5.31
N GLN A 67 -1.43 -0.81 6.44
CA GLN A 67 -2.32 0.37 6.51
C GLN A 67 -1.90 1.46 5.54
N THR A 68 -0.60 1.74 5.47
CA THR A 68 -0.04 2.73 4.54
C THR A 68 -0.32 2.34 3.09
N ILE A 69 -0.10 1.07 2.72
CA ILE A 69 -0.40 0.55 1.37
C ILE A 69 -1.88 0.70 1.04
N PHE A 70 -2.78 0.34 1.96
CA PHE A 70 -4.21 0.45 1.71
C PHE A 70 -4.65 1.90 1.57
N GLN A 71 -4.17 2.81 2.43
CA GLN A 71 -4.45 4.23 2.31
C GLN A 71 -3.98 4.81 0.97
N TRP A 72 -2.76 4.47 0.54
CA TRP A 72 -2.22 4.93 -0.75
C TRP A 72 -3.00 4.34 -1.93
N SER A 73 -3.36 3.06 -1.87
CA SER A 73 -4.11 2.38 -2.93
C SER A 73 -5.53 2.94 -3.06
N SER A 74 -6.24 3.12 -1.94
CA SER A 74 -7.58 3.74 -1.91
C SER A 74 -7.55 5.17 -2.46
N LEU A 75 -6.57 5.98 -2.07
CA LEU A 75 -6.45 7.35 -2.55
C LEU A 75 -6.23 7.42 -4.09
N ALA A 76 -5.46 6.47 -4.64
CA ALA A 76 -5.26 6.40 -6.08
C ALA A 76 -6.49 5.86 -6.83
N LEU A 77 -7.24 4.93 -6.23
CA LEU A 77 -8.53 4.47 -6.78
C LEU A 77 -9.58 5.57 -6.79
N GLU A 78 -9.68 6.34 -5.71
CA GLU A 78 -10.55 7.53 -5.64
C GLU A 78 -10.17 8.55 -6.73
N GLU A 79 -8.88 8.72 -7.02
CA GLU A 79 -8.45 9.57 -8.13
C GLU A 79 -8.86 9.00 -9.49
N GLU A 80 -8.66 7.70 -9.72
CA GLU A 80 -9.07 7.04 -10.97
C GLU A 80 -10.58 7.18 -11.20
N GLU A 81 -11.39 7.00 -10.15
CA GLU A 81 -12.84 7.20 -10.20
C GLU A 81 -13.19 8.65 -10.49
N TRP A 82 -12.60 9.58 -9.74
CA TRP A 82 -12.82 11.01 -9.94
C TRP A 82 -12.50 11.41 -11.39
N LEU A 83 -11.34 11.02 -11.92
CA LEU A 83 -10.98 11.28 -13.31
C LEU A 83 -11.99 10.68 -14.31
N ARG A 84 -12.53 9.50 -14.01
CA ARG A 84 -13.59 8.87 -14.83
C ARG A 84 -14.87 9.70 -14.82
N THR A 85 -15.32 10.19 -13.65
CA THR A 85 -16.49 11.08 -13.56
C THR A 85 -16.30 12.39 -14.31
N GLN A 86 -15.06 12.87 -14.44
CA GLN A 86 -14.71 14.06 -15.20
C GLN A 86 -14.55 13.79 -16.72
N GLY A 87 -14.72 12.55 -17.18
CA GLY A 87 -14.47 12.17 -18.58
C GLY A 87 -12.99 12.20 -18.99
N LEU A 88 -12.08 12.23 -18.01
CA LEU A 88 -10.61 12.30 -18.20
C LEU A 88 -9.93 10.91 -18.15
N ASP A 89 -10.73 9.84 -18.14
CA ASP A 89 -10.33 8.42 -18.15
C ASP A 89 -9.42 8.05 -19.33
N ARG A 90 -9.66 8.65 -20.51
CA ARG A 90 -9.00 8.26 -21.76
C ARG A 90 -7.74 9.09 -22.00
N PRO A 91 -6.60 8.45 -22.34
CA PRO A 91 -5.46 9.18 -22.85
C PRO A 91 -5.89 9.84 -24.17
N HIS A 92 -5.90 11.18 -24.20
CA HIS A 92 -6.02 11.90 -25.46
C HIS A 92 -4.80 11.53 -26.34
N PRO A 93 -4.98 11.23 -27.64
CA PRO A 93 -3.86 11.04 -28.55
C PRO A 93 -2.96 12.27 -28.49
N GLY A 94 -1.74 12.11 -27.96
CA GLY A 94 -0.77 13.20 -27.77
C GLY A 94 -0.54 13.68 -26.32
N SER A 95 -1.39 13.30 -25.37
CA SER A 95 -1.20 13.65 -23.95
C SER A 95 -0.35 12.60 -23.23
N LYS A 96 0.94 12.89 -23.02
CA LYS A 96 1.84 12.05 -22.20
C LYS A 96 1.68 12.24 -20.68
N VAL A 97 0.77 13.09 -20.21
CA VAL A 97 0.77 13.49 -18.78
C VAL A 97 -0.62 13.36 -18.17
N ARG A 98 -0.93 12.13 -17.72
CA ARG A 98 -2.11 11.82 -16.91
C ARG A 98 -2.03 12.41 -15.48
N GLY A 99 -0.86 12.87 -15.00
CA GLY A 99 -0.60 12.93 -13.56
C GLY A 99 -0.23 14.27 -12.90
N VAL A 100 0.26 15.29 -13.62
CA VAL A 100 0.83 16.47 -12.95
C VAL A 100 -0.22 17.55 -12.68
N TRP A 101 -1.18 17.74 -13.59
CA TRP A 101 -2.18 18.81 -13.50
C TRP A 101 -3.45 18.41 -12.72
N SER A 102 -3.74 17.11 -12.61
CA SER A 102 -4.93 16.61 -11.89
C SER A 102 -4.76 16.60 -10.38
N MET A 103 -3.53 16.47 -9.88
CA MET A 103 -3.26 16.16 -8.47
C MET A 103 -3.72 17.27 -7.50
N PRO A 104 -3.40 18.57 -7.72
CA PRO A 104 -3.91 19.64 -6.87
C PRO A 104 -5.45 19.77 -6.93
N SER A 105 -6.04 19.57 -8.10
CA SER A 105 -7.49 19.66 -8.32
C SER A 105 -8.23 18.51 -7.63
N PHE A 106 -7.70 17.30 -7.72
CA PHE A 106 -8.21 16.11 -7.03
C PHE A 106 -8.10 16.26 -5.50
N LEU A 107 -6.94 16.68 -4.98
CA LEU A 107 -6.77 16.87 -3.54
C LEU A 107 -7.72 17.93 -3.00
N ARG A 108 -7.94 19.02 -3.75
CA ARG A 108 -8.95 20.04 -3.43
C ARG A 108 -10.37 19.48 -3.46
N HIS A 109 -10.70 18.63 -4.44
CA HIS A 109 -12.00 17.96 -4.51
C HIS A 109 -12.27 17.10 -3.27
N LEU A 110 -11.26 16.40 -2.75
CA LEU A 110 -11.34 15.65 -1.49
C LEU A 110 -11.33 16.52 -0.22
N GLY A 111 -11.28 17.85 -0.34
CA GLY A 111 -11.16 18.77 0.81
C GLY A 111 -9.84 18.63 1.56
N ARG A 112 -8.80 18.05 0.93
CA ARG A 112 -7.48 17.85 1.55
C ARG A 112 -6.55 19.02 1.26
N SER A 113 -5.63 19.27 2.19
CA SER A 113 -4.51 20.18 1.98
C SER A 113 -3.63 19.67 0.83
N ASP A 114 -3.24 20.57 -0.06
CA ASP A 114 -2.29 20.29 -1.13
C ASP A 114 -0.83 20.31 -0.60
N ASP A 115 -0.61 19.59 0.49
CA ASP A 115 0.69 19.52 1.16
C ASP A 115 1.60 18.42 0.59
N HIS A 116 2.86 18.44 1.02
CA HIS A 116 3.85 17.47 0.57
C HIS A 116 3.45 16.02 0.88
N ASN A 117 2.79 15.77 2.01
CA ASN A 117 2.42 14.42 2.43
C ASN A 117 1.27 13.88 1.59
N ALA A 118 0.24 14.68 1.32
CA ALA A 118 -0.89 14.32 0.47
C ALA A 118 -0.42 14.01 -0.97
N ARG A 119 0.44 14.87 -1.53
CA ARG A 119 1.06 14.65 -2.85
C ARG A 119 1.94 13.40 -2.87
N SER A 120 2.73 13.19 -1.82
CA SER A 120 3.59 12.01 -1.69
C SER A 120 2.75 10.72 -1.62
N ALA A 121 1.70 10.71 -0.82
CA ALA A 121 0.79 9.58 -0.68
C ALA A 121 0.12 9.23 -2.01
N LEU A 122 -0.42 10.23 -2.74
CA LEU A 122 -1.04 9.97 -4.05
C LEU A 122 -0.01 9.48 -5.07
N HIS A 123 1.20 10.05 -5.08
CA HIS A 123 2.26 9.57 -5.97
C HIS A 123 2.63 8.10 -5.71
N GLN A 124 2.74 7.69 -4.43
CA GLN A 124 3.01 6.29 -4.09
C GLN A 124 1.79 5.40 -4.37
N GLY A 125 0.57 5.90 -4.19
CA GLY A 125 -0.65 5.21 -4.59
C GLY A 125 -0.69 4.90 -6.08
N ARG A 126 -0.44 5.90 -6.94
CA ARG A 126 -0.31 5.71 -8.39
C ARG A 126 0.79 4.72 -8.76
N LYS A 127 1.89 4.69 -8.00
CA LYS A 127 2.96 3.69 -8.16
C LYS A 127 2.42 2.29 -7.86
N LEU A 128 1.77 2.08 -6.72
CA LEU A 128 1.14 0.80 -6.37
C LEU A 128 0.14 0.35 -7.46
N ARG A 129 -0.73 1.26 -7.94
CA ARG A 129 -1.68 0.98 -9.02
C ARG A 129 -1.02 0.41 -10.28
N ARG A 130 0.16 0.90 -10.65
CA ARG A 130 0.90 0.36 -11.82
C ARG A 130 1.34 -1.10 -11.63
N PHE A 131 1.64 -1.53 -10.40
CA PHE A 131 1.86 -2.94 -10.09
C PHE A 131 0.54 -3.71 -10.04
N GLU A 132 -0.48 -3.18 -9.37
CA GLU A 132 -1.80 -3.84 -9.26
C GLU A 132 -2.44 -4.11 -10.62
N ILE A 133 -2.34 -3.17 -11.57
CA ILE A 133 -2.83 -3.35 -12.96
C ILE A 133 -2.10 -4.50 -13.68
N LYS A 134 -0.84 -4.79 -13.32
CA LYS A 134 -0.03 -5.81 -13.98
C LYS A 134 -0.11 -7.19 -13.33
N PHE A 135 -0.29 -7.25 -12.02
CA PHE A 135 -0.17 -8.49 -11.25
C PHE A 135 -1.42 -8.82 -10.40
N GLY A 136 -2.45 -7.97 -10.45
CA GLY A 136 -3.62 -8.06 -9.57
C GLY A 136 -3.41 -7.31 -8.26
N GLU A 137 -4.52 -6.96 -7.60
CA GLU A 137 -4.50 -6.06 -6.44
C GLU A 137 -3.75 -6.59 -5.21
N GLY A 138 -3.63 -7.92 -5.06
CA GLY A 138 -2.90 -8.51 -3.93
C GLY A 138 -1.38 -8.27 -3.98
N ILE A 139 -0.83 -7.88 -5.12
CA ILE A 139 0.61 -7.55 -5.24
C ILE A 139 1.00 -6.39 -4.32
N ALA A 140 0.07 -5.46 -4.04
CA ALA A 140 0.34 -4.33 -3.17
C ALA A 140 0.69 -4.80 -1.75
N ILE A 141 0.05 -5.87 -1.27
CA ILE A 141 0.34 -6.47 0.04
C ILE A 141 1.73 -7.07 0.06
N MET A 142 2.12 -7.76 -1.01
CA MET A 142 3.46 -8.35 -1.14
C MET A 142 4.58 -7.32 -1.04
N LEU A 143 4.32 -6.05 -1.37
CA LEU A 143 5.30 -4.97 -1.29
C LEU A 143 5.47 -4.39 0.13
N ALA A 144 4.65 -4.79 1.11
CA ALA A 144 4.75 -4.28 2.48
C ALA A 144 6.14 -4.51 3.13
N PRO A 145 6.82 -5.65 2.99
CA PRO A 145 8.14 -5.87 3.58
C PRO A 145 9.22 -4.93 3.01
N VAL A 146 9.03 -4.48 1.77
CA VAL A 146 9.98 -3.60 1.06
C VAL A 146 9.45 -2.18 0.87
N LEU A 147 8.37 -1.80 1.57
CA LEU A 147 7.74 -0.49 1.40
C LEU A 147 8.71 0.71 1.50
N PRO A 148 9.69 0.74 2.44
CA PRO A 148 10.67 1.83 2.50
C PRO A 148 11.54 1.94 1.23
N THR A 149 11.97 0.80 0.69
CA THR A 149 12.77 0.69 -0.54
C THR A 149 11.91 1.06 -1.74
N PHE A 150 10.70 0.50 -1.83
CA PHE A 150 9.70 0.80 -2.85
C PHE A 150 9.36 2.30 -2.95
N ARG A 151 9.22 2.98 -1.80
CA ARG A 151 8.92 4.43 -1.76
C ARG A 151 9.98 5.25 -2.50
N ARG A 152 11.24 4.83 -2.40
CA ARG A 152 12.42 5.49 -2.97
C ARG A 152 12.76 5.02 -4.39
N LEU A 153 12.06 4.01 -4.90
CA LEU A 153 12.28 3.46 -6.24
C LEU A 153 11.96 4.52 -7.30
N PRO A 154 12.92 4.90 -8.17
CA PRO A 154 12.69 5.84 -9.26
C PRO A 154 11.90 5.19 -10.41
N LEU A 155 11.28 5.99 -11.27
CA LEU A 155 10.38 5.52 -12.34
C LEU A 155 11.05 4.52 -13.32
N ILE A 156 12.34 4.71 -13.62
CA ILE A 156 13.10 3.80 -14.50
C ILE A 156 13.25 2.42 -13.85
N GLU A 157 13.62 2.39 -12.57
CA GLU A 157 13.77 1.15 -11.80
C GLU A 157 12.41 0.53 -11.47
N GLU A 158 11.35 1.32 -11.43
CA GLU A 158 9.99 0.83 -11.29
C GLU A 158 9.57 -0.03 -12.49
N ALA A 159 9.77 0.47 -13.71
CA ALA A 159 9.49 -0.29 -14.92
C ALA A 159 10.33 -1.57 -14.97
N LYS A 160 11.61 -1.48 -14.58
CA LYS A 160 12.50 -2.63 -14.48
C LYS A 160 12.04 -3.65 -13.43
N ALA A 161 11.57 -3.20 -12.26
CA ALA A 161 11.04 -4.08 -11.23
C ALA A 161 9.79 -4.83 -11.71
N ILE A 162 8.91 -4.17 -12.46
CA ILE A 162 7.75 -4.82 -13.09
C ILE A 162 8.22 -5.92 -14.07
N GLU A 163 9.21 -5.64 -14.92
CA GLU A 163 9.72 -6.66 -15.85
C GLU A 163 10.40 -7.84 -15.13
N LEU A 164 11.18 -7.57 -14.07
CA LEU A 164 11.82 -8.63 -13.29
C LEU A 164 10.81 -9.49 -12.53
N LEU A 165 9.78 -8.89 -11.92
CA LEU A 165 8.69 -9.61 -11.26
C LEU A 165 7.90 -10.46 -12.25
N ARG A 166 7.75 -9.99 -13.50
CA ARG A 166 7.16 -10.77 -14.59
C ARG A 166 8.07 -11.95 -14.94
N ALA A 167 9.38 -11.79 -14.97
CA ALA A 167 10.29 -12.91 -15.29
C ALA A 167 10.30 -14.02 -14.21
N SER A 168 10.03 -13.72 -12.94
CA SER A 168 10.06 -14.68 -11.81
C SER A 168 8.73 -15.42 -11.59
N HIS A 169 8.02 -15.77 -12.67
CA HIS A 169 6.56 -15.94 -12.77
C HIS A 169 5.80 -16.87 -11.81
N ILE A 170 6.42 -17.80 -11.08
CA ILE A 170 5.65 -18.92 -10.51
C ILE A 170 4.96 -18.56 -9.18
N ASP A 171 5.66 -17.97 -8.21
CA ASP A 171 5.07 -17.80 -6.87
C ASP A 171 4.34 -16.46 -6.67
N ILE A 172 4.59 -15.46 -7.52
CA ILE A 172 4.12 -14.08 -7.27
C ILE A 172 2.65 -13.91 -7.63
N LEU A 173 2.21 -14.49 -8.74
CA LEU A 173 0.81 -14.40 -9.17
C LEU A 173 -0.11 -15.20 -8.24
N ASP A 174 0.31 -16.41 -7.88
CA ASP A 174 -0.43 -17.26 -6.95
C ASP A 174 -0.55 -16.59 -5.57
N ASN A 175 0.55 -16.02 -5.05
CA ASN A 175 0.50 -15.28 -3.79
C ASN A 175 -0.34 -14.00 -3.91
N ALA A 176 -0.26 -13.24 -5.00
CA ALA A 176 -1.10 -12.05 -5.20
C ALA A 176 -2.59 -12.42 -5.24
N GLN A 177 -2.96 -13.52 -5.88
CA GLN A 177 -4.34 -13.99 -5.91
C GLN A 177 -4.82 -14.43 -4.51
N ARG A 178 -4.00 -15.19 -3.78
CA ARG A 178 -4.30 -15.59 -2.39
C ARG A 178 -4.50 -14.37 -1.48
N LEU A 179 -3.65 -13.36 -1.64
CA LEU A 179 -3.66 -12.14 -0.83
C LEU A 179 -4.79 -11.17 -1.18
N LEU A 180 -5.44 -11.32 -2.33
CA LEU A 180 -6.62 -10.53 -2.68
C LEU A 180 -7.75 -10.72 -1.64
N HIS A 181 -8.03 -11.97 -1.27
CA HIS A 181 -9.05 -12.27 -0.26
C HIS A 181 -8.68 -11.70 1.11
N PHE A 182 -7.39 -11.70 1.44
CA PHE A 182 -6.87 -11.07 2.64
C PHE A 182 -7.11 -9.55 2.61
N LYS A 183 -6.82 -8.88 1.49
CA LYS A 183 -7.07 -7.43 1.30
C LYS A 183 -8.51 -7.06 1.67
N SER A 184 -9.49 -7.76 1.10
CA SER A 184 -10.91 -7.48 1.34
C SER A 184 -11.32 -7.66 2.80
N LYS A 185 -10.89 -8.76 3.44
CA LYS A 185 -11.21 -9.03 4.86
C LYS A 185 -10.56 -8.00 5.78
N TYR A 186 -9.29 -7.68 5.56
CA TYR A 186 -8.56 -6.70 6.36
C TYR A 186 -9.17 -5.30 6.23
N GLN A 187 -9.50 -4.87 5.01
CA GLN A 187 -10.14 -3.58 4.78
C GLN A 187 -11.50 -3.48 5.47
N ALA A 188 -12.33 -4.53 5.38
CA ALA A 188 -13.62 -4.57 6.07
C ALA A 188 -13.45 -4.39 7.60
N LEU A 189 -12.47 -5.07 8.20
CA LEU A 189 -12.19 -4.95 9.64
C LEU A 189 -11.62 -3.58 10.03
N VAL A 190 -10.65 -3.05 9.27
CA VAL A 190 -10.05 -1.73 9.55
C VAL A 190 -11.07 -0.61 9.42
N VAL A 191 -11.92 -0.65 8.39
CA VAL A 191 -13.00 0.32 8.20
C VAL A 191 -13.99 0.26 9.36
N THR A 192 -14.34 -0.94 9.80
CA THR A 192 -15.35 -1.14 10.85
C THR A 192 -14.81 -0.78 12.25
N HIS A 193 -13.52 -1.02 12.54
CA HIS A 193 -13.02 -0.98 13.92
C HIS A 193 -11.83 -0.04 14.18
N VAL A 194 -10.91 0.12 13.22
CA VAL A 194 -9.64 0.82 13.46
C VAL A 194 -9.78 2.34 13.24
N LEU A 195 -10.58 2.78 12.26
CA LEU A 195 -10.87 4.20 12.05
C LEU A 195 -11.64 4.84 13.24
N SER A 196 -12.46 4.06 13.94
CA SER A 196 -13.18 4.45 15.16
C SER A 196 -12.22 4.71 16.33
N TYR A 197 -11.16 3.91 16.46
CA TYR A 197 -10.24 3.97 17.60
C TYR A 197 -9.16 5.06 17.44
N PHE A 198 -8.58 5.20 16.24
CA PHE A 198 -7.58 6.25 16.01
C PHE A 198 -8.17 7.66 15.96
N SER A 199 -9.43 7.85 15.53
CA SER A 199 -10.14 9.12 15.71
C SER A 199 -10.28 9.51 17.18
N ARG A 200 -10.51 8.53 18.08
CA ARG A 200 -10.60 8.77 19.53
C ARG A 200 -9.24 9.09 20.17
N LEU A 201 -8.16 8.46 19.70
CA LEU A 201 -6.80 8.77 20.16
C LEU A 201 -6.32 10.15 19.71
N THR A 202 -6.73 10.63 18.52
CA THR A 202 -6.43 12.00 18.10
C THR A 202 -7.30 13.06 18.79
N GLN A 203 -8.48 12.69 19.31
CA GLN A 203 -9.33 13.59 20.11
C GLN A 203 -8.91 13.69 21.58
N SER A 204 -8.08 12.77 22.08
CA SER A 204 -7.58 12.77 23.46
C SER A 204 -6.25 13.53 23.64
N PHE A 205 -5.76 14.17 22.57
CA PHE A 205 -4.62 15.10 22.59
C PHE A 205 -5.02 16.51 22.08
N VAL A 206 -6.14 17.03 22.59
CA VAL A 206 -6.50 18.47 22.53
C VAL A 206 -6.86 18.94 23.92
#